data_AF-A0A8D8DKB0-F1
#
_entry.id   AF-A0A8D8DKB0-F1
#
_cell.length_a   1.000
_cell.length_b   1.000
_cell.length_c   1.000
_cell.angle_alpha   90.00
_cell.angle_beta   90.00
_cell.angle_gamma   90.00
#
_symmetry.space_group_name_H-M   'P 1'
#
loop_
_entity.id
_entity.type
_entity.pdbx_description
1 polymer ?
#
loop_
_entity_poly.entity_id
_entity_poly.type
_entity_poly.pdbx_seq_one_letter_code
_entity_poly.pdbx_strand_id
1 'polypeptide(L)'
;MSLLRALGSELFAAYRQGLTASGTSHRSFAVSSLRASTEKEAVEEDPAATEGEAKSAAPVDDPKDRTRVIPVETSIRYLASEAYQQTYQGEPVWKNYRRNHKGLYPPKQTRKTCVRKGKLSTGNPCPVCR
;
A
#
# COMPACT_ATOMS: atom_id res chain seq x y z
N MET A 1 -52.23 -43.09 1.32
CA MET A 1 -52.38 -41.64 1.62
C MET A 1 -51.73 -41.40 2.97
N SER A 2 -50.41 -41.22 2.90
CA SER A 2 -49.43 -41.55 3.94
C SER A 2 -49.06 -40.32 4.77
N LEU A 3 -49.20 -40.43 6.10
CA LEU A 3 -48.39 -39.92 7.22
C LEU A 3 -47.39 -38.75 7.02
N LEU A 4 -47.65 -37.81 6.11
CA LEU A 4 -46.78 -36.67 5.79
C LEU A 4 -47.46 -35.31 6.05
N ARG A 5 -48.54 -35.30 6.85
CA ARG A 5 -49.26 -34.07 7.22
C ARG A 5 -49.41 -33.84 8.73
N ALA A 6 -48.69 -34.60 9.56
CA ALA A 6 -48.68 -34.40 11.02
C ALA A 6 -47.31 -33.94 11.57
N LEU A 7 -46.23 -34.02 10.78
CA LEU A 7 -44.89 -33.52 11.16
C LEU A 7 -44.56 -32.17 10.51
N GLY A 8 -45.59 -31.43 10.06
CA GLY A 8 -45.43 -30.15 9.37
C GLY A 8 -45.76 -28.92 10.22
N SER A 9 -46.41 -29.07 11.37
CA SER A 9 -46.86 -27.94 12.20
C SER A 9 -45.99 -27.67 13.42
N GLU A 10 -45.13 -28.59 13.84
CA GLU A 10 -44.27 -28.37 15.01
C GLU A 10 -42.91 -27.75 14.67
N LEU A 11 -42.46 -27.84 13.41
CA LEU A 11 -41.22 -27.19 12.96
C LEU A 11 -41.38 -25.69 12.67
N PHE A 12 -42.60 -25.18 12.48
CA PHE A 12 -42.83 -23.74 12.25
C PHE A 12 -43.10 -22.93 13.53
N ALA A 13 -43.36 -23.56 14.68
CA ALA A 13 -43.54 -22.87 15.96
C ALA A 13 -42.20 -22.48 16.62
N ALA A 14 -41.13 -23.24 16.39
CA ALA A 14 -39.79 -22.94 16.91
C ALA A 14 -39.08 -21.77 16.19
N TYR A 15 -39.53 -21.38 15.00
CA TYR A 15 -38.92 -20.27 14.24
C TYR A 15 -39.46 -18.89 14.66
N ARG A 16 -40.58 -18.81 15.39
CA ARG A 16 -41.21 -17.53 15.78
C ARG A 16 -40.96 -17.11 17.24
N GLN A 17 -40.24 -17.92 18.02
CA GLN A 17 -39.85 -17.61 19.41
C GLN A 17 -38.34 -17.33 19.57
N GLY A 18 -37.61 -17.13 18.46
CA GLY A 18 -36.21 -16.70 18.47
C GLY A 18 -35.99 -15.18 18.48
N LEU A 19 -37.05 -14.38 18.62
CA LEU A 19 -36.95 -12.93 18.82
C LEU A 19 -37.41 -12.60 20.26
N THR A 20 -36.52 -12.71 21.23
CA THR A 20 -36.42 -11.88 22.46
C THR A 20 -35.51 -12.56 23.50
N ALA A 21 -34.19 -12.57 23.29
CA ALA A 21 -33.21 -12.69 24.38
C ALA A 21 -31.78 -12.65 23.84
N SER A 22 -31.20 -11.46 23.67
CA SER A 22 -29.76 -11.21 23.92
C SER A 22 -29.53 -9.71 23.81
N GLY A 23 -29.03 -9.13 24.91
CA GLY A 23 -29.03 -7.70 25.16
C GLY A 23 -28.23 -6.87 24.16
N THR A 24 -28.52 -5.57 24.20
CA THR A 24 -27.79 -4.50 23.53
C THR A 24 -26.31 -4.54 23.97
N SER A 25 -25.49 -5.28 23.23
CA SER A 25 -24.04 -5.20 23.34
C SER A 25 -23.60 -3.89 22.70
N HIS A 26 -23.54 -2.84 23.51
CA HIS A 26 -22.82 -1.62 23.13
C HIS A 26 -21.35 -2.01 22.93
N ARG A 27 -20.93 -2.20 21.67
CA ARG A 27 -19.52 -2.29 21.31
C ARG A 27 -18.88 -0.93 21.56
N SER A 28 -18.35 -0.73 22.75
CA SER A 28 -17.43 0.35 23.06
C SER A 28 -16.09 0.05 22.40
N PHE A 29 -15.71 0.87 21.41
CA PHE A 29 -14.35 0.85 20.88
C PHE A 29 -13.45 1.59 21.89
N ALA A 30 -12.74 0.85 22.72
CA ALA A 30 -11.68 1.41 23.56
C ALA A 30 -10.45 1.66 22.67
N VAL A 31 -10.16 2.93 22.35
CA VAL A 31 -8.88 3.32 21.77
C VAL A 31 -7.86 3.40 22.90
N SER A 32 -7.08 2.33 23.07
CA SER A 32 -5.92 2.36 23.96
C SER A 32 -4.81 3.18 23.29
N SER A 33 -4.58 4.40 23.77
CA SER A 33 -3.37 5.16 23.44
C SER A 33 -2.22 4.65 24.29
N LEU A 34 -1.50 3.64 23.81
CA LEU A 34 -0.14 3.41 24.30
C LEU A 34 0.75 4.53 23.76
N ARG A 35 1.05 5.52 24.60
CA ARG A 35 2.22 6.37 24.43
C ARG A 35 3.45 5.50 24.71
N ALA A 36 4.24 5.22 23.66
CA ALA A 36 5.56 4.65 23.82
C ALA A 36 6.49 5.72 24.44
N SER A 37 6.82 5.54 25.71
CA SER A 37 7.87 6.30 26.38
C SER A 37 9.22 5.83 25.82
N THR A 38 9.93 6.72 25.13
CA THR A 38 11.34 6.52 24.81
C THR A 38 12.15 6.72 26.08
N GLU A 39 12.55 5.62 26.71
CA GLU A 39 13.59 5.64 27.73
C GLU A 39 14.93 5.90 27.04
N LYS A 40 15.57 6.99 27.45
CA LYS A 40 16.93 7.34 27.10
C LYS A 40 17.86 6.50 27.96
N GLU A 41 18.62 5.59 27.35
CA GLU A 41 19.85 5.07 27.96
C GLU A 41 21.04 5.66 27.22
N ALA A 42 21.83 6.39 28.01
CA ALA A 42 23.11 6.96 27.64
C ALA A 42 24.17 5.86 27.64
N VAL A 43 25.00 5.84 26.60
CA VAL A 43 26.31 5.18 26.63
C VAL A 43 27.32 6.25 26.23
N GLU A 44 28.08 6.71 27.21
CA GLU A 44 29.35 7.40 27.00
C GLU A 44 30.46 6.35 27.05
N GLU A 45 31.35 6.31 26.05
CA GLU A 45 32.80 6.12 26.24
C GLU A 45 33.57 6.75 25.05
N ASP A 46 34.40 7.72 25.45
CA ASP A 46 35.52 8.51 24.91
C ASP A 46 36.04 8.52 23.44
N PRO A 47 36.69 9.65 23.04
CA PRO A 47 37.04 9.98 21.67
C PRO A 47 38.50 9.66 21.31
N ALA A 48 38.71 9.08 20.13
CA ALA A 48 40.01 9.11 19.46
C ALA A 48 39.81 9.59 18.02
N ALA A 49 40.29 10.81 17.78
CA ALA A 49 40.29 11.44 16.47
C ALA A 49 41.18 10.68 15.49
N THR A 50 40.72 10.52 14.25
CA THR A 50 41.56 10.56 13.04
C THR A 50 40.68 10.78 11.81
N GLU A 51 40.81 11.99 11.27
CA GLU A 51 40.91 12.27 9.83
C GLU A 51 39.73 11.91 8.91
N GLY A 52 38.87 12.91 8.70
CA GLY A 52 38.87 13.58 7.39
C GLY A 52 38.43 12.80 6.15
N GLU A 53 37.35 12.03 6.21
CA GLU A 53 36.59 11.71 4.99
C GLU A 53 35.43 12.68 4.84
N ALA A 54 35.62 13.67 3.97
CA ALA A 54 34.55 14.45 3.38
C ALA A 54 33.60 13.47 2.67
N LYS A 55 32.58 12.99 3.39
CA LYS A 55 31.37 12.44 2.79
C LYS A 55 30.78 13.55 1.95
N SER A 56 31.16 13.57 0.66
CA SER A 56 30.51 14.34 -0.37
C SER A 56 29.01 14.13 -0.17
N ALA A 57 28.32 15.18 0.27
CA ALA A 57 26.89 15.13 0.49
C ALA A 57 26.24 14.58 -0.77
N ALA A 58 25.72 13.36 -0.69
CA ALA A 58 24.94 12.79 -1.77
C ALA A 58 23.88 13.84 -2.13
N PRO A 59 23.76 14.25 -3.41
CA PRO A 59 22.75 15.23 -3.77
C PRO A 59 21.40 14.72 -3.27
N VAL A 60 20.68 15.60 -2.58
CA VAL A 60 19.32 15.31 -2.11
C VAL A 60 18.46 15.23 -3.35
N ASP A 61 18.36 14.02 -3.89
CA ASP A 61 17.62 13.75 -5.11
C ASP A 61 16.12 13.90 -4.82
N ASP A 62 15.51 14.97 -5.34
CA ASP A 62 14.05 15.12 -5.31
C ASP A 62 13.44 13.86 -5.97
N PRO A 63 12.67 13.04 -5.23
CA PRO A 63 12.18 11.77 -5.74
C PRO A 63 11.25 11.93 -6.96
N LYS A 64 10.75 13.15 -7.20
CA LYS A 64 9.87 13.49 -8.33
C LYS A 64 10.60 14.04 -9.54
N ASP A 65 11.92 14.22 -9.49
CA ASP A 65 12.70 14.74 -10.60
C ASP A 65 12.93 13.68 -11.68
N ARG A 66 12.74 14.11 -12.93
CA ARG A 66 12.81 13.30 -14.16
C ARG A 66 13.58 14.05 -15.26
N THR A 67 14.42 15.02 -14.90
CA THR A 67 15.28 15.76 -15.83
C THR A 67 16.54 14.99 -16.26
N ARG A 68 16.93 13.96 -15.51
CA ARG A 68 18.13 13.17 -15.79
C ARG A 68 17.93 12.29 -17.03
N VAL A 69 18.87 12.39 -17.96
CA VAL A 69 18.93 11.52 -19.13
C VAL A 69 19.65 10.24 -18.72
N ILE A 70 18.93 9.12 -18.75
CA ILE A 70 19.47 7.79 -18.42
C ILE A 70 19.85 7.11 -19.75
N PRO A 71 21.10 6.64 -19.91
CA PRO A 71 21.49 5.92 -21.12
C PRO A 71 20.83 4.54 -21.18
N VAL A 72 20.63 4.03 -22.40
CA VAL A 72 19.86 2.79 -22.65
C VAL A 72 20.53 1.58 -22.02
N GLU A 73 21.86 1.55 -22.01
CA GLU A 73 22.67 0.48 -21.44
C GLU A 73 22.40 0.32 -19.95
N THR A 74 22.23 1.44 -19.23
CA THR A 74 21.87 1.43 -17.81
C THR A 74 20.46 0.90 -17.59
N SER A 75 19.51 1.26 -18.46
CA SER A 75 18.15 0.72 -18.39
C SER A 75 18.10 -0.79 -18.62
N ILE A 76 18.90 -1.32 -19.56
CA ILE A 76 19.00 -2.76 -19.81
C ILE A 76 19.59 -3.48 -18.58
N ARG A 77 20.66 -2.94 -18.00
CA ARG A 77 21.26 -3.49 -16.76
C ARG A 77 20.27 -3.49 -15.60
N TYR A 78 19.42 -2.48 -15.48
CA TYR A 78 18.39 -2.43 -14.44
C TYR A 78 17.37 -3.56 -14.58
N LEU A 79 16.95 -3.92 -15.80
CA LEU A 79 16.03 -5.04 -16.00
C LEU A 79 16.61 -6.40 -15.57
N ALA A 80 17.94 -6.54 -15.62
CA ALA A 80 18.66 -7.72 -15.14
C ALA A 80 19.03 -7.65 -13.65
N SER A 81 18.72 -6.54 -12.96
CA SER A 81 19.13 -6.33 -11.57
C SER A 81 18.21 -7.04 -10.57
N GLU A 82 18.75 -7.33 -9.38
CA GLU A 82 17.98 -7.89 -8.26
C GLU A 82 16.84 -6.99 -7.81
N ALA A 83 17.02 -5.67 -7.86
CA ALA A 83 15.99 -4.71 -7.48
C ALA A 83 14.73 -4.83 -8.35
N TYR A 84 14.90 -5.03 -9.67
CA TYR A 84 13.79 -5.27 -10.58
C TYR A 84 13.08 -6.60 -10.25
N GLN A 85 13.86 -7.66 -10.03
CA GLN A 85 13.33 -8.98 -9.72
C GLN A 85 12.57 -9.01 -8.38
N GLN A 86 13.07 -8.33 -7.35
CA GLN A 86 12.40 -8.21 -6.06
C GLN A 86 11.10 -7.40 -6.16
N THR A 87 11.09 -6.35 -6.97
CA THR A 87 9.93 -5.45 -7.11
C THR A 87 8.79 -6.09 -7.90
N TYR A 88 9.10 -6.79 -8.99
CA TYR A 88 8.10 -7.32 -9.91
C TYR A 88 7.93 -8.83 -9.84
N GLN A 89 8.89 -9.58 -9.30
CA GLN A 89 8.77 -11.02 -9.04
C GLN A 89 8.39 -11.85 -10.27
N GLY A 90 8.88 -11.45 -11.44
CA GLY A 90 8.54 -12.07 -12.74
C GLY A 90 7.17 -11.65 -13.31
N GLU A 91 6.40 -10.83 -12.60
CA GLU A 91 5.13 -10.28 -13.08
C GLU A 91 5.35 -9.09 -14.02
N PRO A 92 4.39 -8.81 -14.93
CA PRO A 92 4.50 -7.64 -15.79
C PRO A 92 4.38 -6.34 -14.98
N VAL A 93 5.16 -5.33 -15.38
CA VAL A 93 5.33 -4.04 -14.67
C VAL A 93 4.01 -3.33 -14.34
N TRP A 94 2.99 -3.48 -15.17
CA TRP A 94 1.71 -2.80 -15.03
C TRP A 94 0.72 -3.51 -14.10
N LYS A 95 0.99 -4.75 -13.66
CA LYS A 95 0.04 -5.55 -12.86
C LYS A 95 -0.34 -4.88 -11.55
N ASN A 96 0.65 -4.29 -10.87
CA ASN A 96 0.45 -3.61 -9.59
C ASN A 96 -0.02 -2.15 -9.74
N TYR A 97 -0.43 -1.73 -10.94
CA TYR A 97 -0.85 -0.36 -11.21
C TYR A 97 -2.34 -0.26 -11.49
N ARG A 98 -2.99 0.60 -10.71
CA ARG A 98 -4.41 0.94 -10.87
C ARG A 98 -4.58 2.42 -11.13
N ARG A 99 -5.35 2.76 -12.17
CA ARG A 99 -5.71 4.15 -12.51
C ARG A 99 -6.84 4.63 -11.62
N ASN A 100 -6.70 5.87 -11.15
CA ASN A 100 -7.80 6.59 -10.50
C ASN A 100 -8.63 7.28 -11.59
N HIS A 101 -9.89 6.91 -11.73
CA HIS A 101 -10.86 7.55 -12.61
C HIS A 101 -12.23 7.59 -11.94
N LYS A 102 -13.10 8.50 -12.39
CA LYS A 102 -14.47 8.60 -11.88
C LYS A 102 -15.35 7.54 -12.54
N GLY A 103 -16.24 6.92 -11.75
CA GLY A 103 -17.24 5.97 -12.24
C GLY A 103 -16.67 4.58 -12.54
N LEU A 104 -17.56 3.70 -13.02
CA LEU A 104 -17.22 2.29 -13.29
C LEU A 104 -16.30 2.14 -14.50
N TYR A 105 -16.53 2.94 -15.54
CA TYR A 105 -15.78 2.86 -16.80
C TYR A 105 -14.70 3.94 -16.87
N PRO A 106 -13.43 3.59 -17.16
CA PRO A 106 -12.38 4.57 -17.35
C PRO A 106 -12.62 5.39 -18.62
N PRO A 107 -12.09 6.63 -18.67
CA PRO A 107 -11.99 7.36 -19.93
C PRO A 107 -11.23 6.54 -20.97
N LYS A 108 -11.73 6.55 -22.21
CA LYS A 108 -11.15 5.82 -23.36
C LYS A 108 -9.67 6.17 -23.57
N GLN A 109 -9.31 7.43 -23.32
CA GLN A 109 -7.94 7.91 -23.44
C GLN A 109 -7.32 8.14 -22.06
N THR A 110 -6.04 7.81 -21.95
CA THR A 110 -5.22 8.14 -20.79
C THR A 110 -4.75 9.60 -20.84
N ARG A 111 -4.19 10.09 -19.73
CA ARG A 111 -3.53 11.41 -19.71
C ARG A 111 -2.37 11.45 -20.71
N LYS A 112 -2.13 12.61 -21.32
CA LYS A 112 -1.06 12.81 -22.31
C LYS A 112 0.35 12.58 -21.75
N THR A 113 0.62 13.00 -20.52
CA THR A 113 1.92 12.80 -19.86
C THR A 113 1.78 12.80 -18.34
N CYS A 114 2.63 12.02 -17.65
CA CYS A 114 2.82 12.08 -16.20
C CYS A 114 3.81 13.18 -15.77
N VAL A 115 4.79 13.48 -16.63
CA VAL A 115 5.91 14.40 -16.39
C VAL A 115 5.62 15.74 -17.05
N ARG A 116 5.74 16.84 -16.30
CA ARG A 116 5.63 18.22 -16.81
C ARG A 116 6.80 19.03 -16.29
N LYS A 117 7.48 19.77 -17.18
CA LYS A 117 8.67 20.58 -16.83
C LYS A 117 9.74 19.77 -16.06
N GLY A 118 9.99 18.53 -16.49
CA GLY A 118 10.99 17.65 -15.87
C GLY A 118 10.59 17.06 -14.51
N LYS A 119 9.39 17.32 -13.99
CA LYS A 119 8.94 16.77 -12.70
C LYS A 119 7.65 15.98 -12.81
N LEU A 120 7.45 15.03 -11.90
CA LEU A 120 6.19 14.30 -11.76
C LEU A 120 5.10 15.23 -11.26
N SER A 121 4.19 15.57 -12.17
CA SER A 121 3.03 16.42 -11.88
C SER A 121 1.86 15.65 -11.26
N THR A 122 1.86 14.33 -11.38
CA THR A 122 0.75 13.46 -11.00
C THR A 122 1.08 12.71 -9.71
N GLY A 123 0.13 12.63 -8.77
CA GLY A 123 0.30 11.83 -7.54
C GLY A 123 0.31 10.31 -7.77
N ASN A 124 -0.35 9.83 -8.83
CA ASN A 124 -0.36 8.43 -9.26
C ASN A 124 0.21 8.30 -10.70
N PRO A 125 1.56 8.42 -10.87
CA PRO A 125 2.24 8.29 -12.15
C PRO A 125 2.08 6.88 -12.75
N CYS A 126 2.32 6.72 -14.05
CA CYS A 126 2.22 5.39 -14.66
C CYS A 126 3.43 4.53 -14.22
N PRO A 127 3.38 3.20 -14.41
CA PRO A 127 4.44 2.29 -13.96
C PRO A 127 5.83 2.60 -14.52
N VAL A 128 5.88 3.27 -15.67
CA VAL A 128 7.12 3.63 -16.37
C VAL A 128 7.69 4.97 -15.89
N CYS A 129 6.84 5.90 -15.44
CA CYS A 129 7.28 7.22 -14.98
C CYS A 129 7.51 7.31 -13.47
N ARG A 130 6.96 6.37 -12.69
CA ARG A 130 7.18 6.30 -11.24
C ARG A 130 8.61 5.92 -10.93
#